data_AF-C3Y3P8-F1
#
_entry.id   AF-C3Y3P8-F1
#
_cell.length_a   1.000
_cell.length_b   1.000
_cell.length_c   1.000
_cell.angle_alpha   90.00
_cell.angle_beta   90.00
_cell.angle_gamma   90.00
#
_symmetry.space_group_name_H-M   'P 1'
#
loop_
_entity.id
_entity.type
_entity.pdbx_description
1 polymer ?
#
loop_
_entity_poly.entity_id
_entity_poly.type
_entity_poly.pdbx_seq_one_letter_code
_entity_poly.pdbx_strand_id
1 'polypeptide(L)'
;MATLDGRMNATEAAIADINGKLDVFAVSLDTLLEILCGCLIMIMQAGFALSVGSVNVTNVYAILLNNVMVVCKSAESCISIMATLETLDGRMNATEAAIADINGKLDVFAVSLNTLLEILCGCLIMTMQGGFALLEVGSVKVSNVFAILLNNVMDVCVGTVGYFFFGYAVAFGPTTGGYMGTNHFALTNLESDDALTYVFFQYSFAATATAIVSGAMVGRTSYHGYLIYSFVITGFVYPTVVHWAWSDYGWLNSDLYGLTFQDFSGSGVVHACGGTAALMGAMVLGRRKLAKEVEDHAIPESAPALVTLGFFILMVGFLAFNGSTQGAISSRGDSGAIARTVMNTGLACASGGLATILFERLVHKKINDYYVLCIVVNGCLAGTVAVCASANVVTNYGALLIGASGAVIHCLWSISLHKFTPIEDPIDTTAVHLAPGMWGIFICPFMDKEKGIFYCGYDGQSAAWHQLGVNIGGLVAIMAYTGLITFSIFKILDKAKLLRSTQEKFEHAEAVRIHEELLAQQSHHGFFKAIMVHHEPEPAPKKSASSEISKMELFFQHSDSESDQQQSGGSTEDVHDGQQPSGSIIKASASDQQPSVGSTDFIFH
;
A
#
# COMPACT_ATOMS: atom_id res chain seq x y z
N MET A 1 -14.56 10.10 -27.84
CA MET A 1 -15.90 9.54 -27.61
C MET A 1 -16.99 10.42 -28.20
N ALA A 2 -17.21 11.66 -27.77
CA ALA A 2 -18.26 12.53 -28.33
C ALA A 2 -18.17 12.78 -29.87
N THR A 3 -16.96 12.87 -30.41
CA THR A 3 -16.71 12.95 -31.87
C THR A 3 -16.93 11.63 -32.61
N LEU A 4 -16.84 10.50 -31.91
CA LEU A 4 -17.12 9.16 -32.44
C LEU A 4 -18.63 8.90 -32.42
N ASP A 5 -19.32 9.23 -31.33
CA ASP A 5 -20.79 9.18 -31.22
C ASP A 5 -21.45 10.08 -32.27
N GLY A 6 -20.93 11.30 -32.47
CA GLY A 6 -21.42 12.20 -33.51
C GLY A 6 -21.25 11.63 -34.93
N ARG A 7 -20.20 10.83 -35.17
CA ARG A 7 -19.97 10.16 -36.46
C ARG A 7 -20.78 8.87 -36.61
N MET A 8 -21.03 8.14 -35.53
CA MET A 8 -21.91 6.97 -35.51
C MET A 8 -23.36 7.38 -35.76
N ASN A 9 -23.84 8.42 -35.08
CA ASN A 9 -25.18 8.97 -35.29
C ASN A 9 -25.38 9.52 -36.71
N ALA A 10 -24.34 10.12 -37.30
CA ALA A 10 -24.37 10.55 -38.70
C ALA A 10 -24.39 9.35 -39.68
N THR A 11 -23.72 8.25 -39.33
CA THR A 11 -23.72 7.00 -40.10
C THR A 11 -25.08 6.30 -40.00
N GLU A 12 -25.68 6.22 -38.81
CA GLU A 12 -27.04 5.68 -38.61
C GLU A 12 -28.11 6.50 -39.34
N ALA A 13 -28.02 7.82 -39.32
CA ALA A 13 -28.91 8.70 -40.08
C ALA A 13 -28.75 8.50 -41.60
N ALA A 14 -27.53 8.28 -42.09
CA ALA A 14 -27.28 7.97 -43.49
C ALA A 14 -27.82 6.58 -43.88
N ILE A 15 -27.68 5.57 -43.01
CA ILE A 15 -28.23 4.22 -43.21
C ILE A 15 -29.76 4.27 -43.22
N ALA A 16 -30.39 5.05 -42.33
CA ALA A 16 -31.84 5.23 -42.31
C ALA A 16 -32.38 5.93 -43.58
N ASP A 17 -31.67 6.94 -44.09
CA ASP A 17 -31.98 7.61 -45.37
C ASP A 17 -31.80 6.65 -46.57
N ILE A 18 -30.78 5.80 -46.53
CA ILE A 18 -30.54 4.76 -47.56
C ILE A 18 -31.62 3.67 -47.52
N ASN A 19 -32.02 3.20 -46.33
CA ASN A 19 -33.10 2.22 -46.17
C ASN A 19 -34.45 2.78 -46.61
N GLY A 20 -34.75 4.04 -46.28
CA GLY A 20 -35.94 4.73 -46.79
C GLY A 20 -35.95 4.86 -48.31
N LYS A 21 -34.78 5.04 -48.94
CA LYS A 21 -34.63 5.04 -50.41
C LYS A 21 -34.73 3.63 -51.02
N LEU A 22 -34.27 2.60 -50.32
CA LEU A 22 -34.41 1.18 -50.70
C LEU A 22 -35.86 0.68 -50.64
N ASP A 23 -36.67 1.12 -49.67
CA ASP A 23 -38.09 0.77 -49.59
C ASP A 23 -38.90 1.40 -50.73
N VAL A 24 -38.61 2.66 -51.09
CA VAL A 24 -39.17 3.30 -52.29
C VAL A 24 -38.70 2.59 -53.57
N PHE A 25 -37.49 2.02 -53.56
CA PHE A 25 -36.91 1.28 -54.67
C PHE A 25 -37.53 -0.12 -54.87
N ALA A 26 -37.85 -0.85 -53.80
CA ALA A 26 -38.55 -2.13 -53.88
C ALA A 26 -39.93 -1.98 -54.55
N VAL A 27 -40.66 -0.90 -54.20
CA VAL A 27 -41.92 -0.53 -54.86
C VAL A 27 -41.71 -0.16 -56.34
N SER A 28 -40.59 0.47 -56.68
CA SER A 28 -40.24 0.84 -58.05
C SER A 28 -39.83 -0.36 -58.92
N LEU A 29 -39.14 -1.37 -58.35
CA LEU A 29 -38.71 -2.58 -59.06
C LEU A 29 -39.89 -3.49 -59.41
N ASP A 30 -40.87 -3.64 -58.50
CA ASP A 30 -42.14 -4.33 -58.77
C ASP A 30 -42.92 -3.61 -59.88
N THR A 31 -42.96 -2.27 -59.83
CA THR A 31 -43.56 -1.46 -60.90
C THR A 31 -42.80 -1.62 -62.23
N LEU A 32 -41.47 -1.76 -62.21
CA LEU A 32 -40.64 -1.97 -63.40
C LEU A 32 -40.85 -3.36 -64.00
N LEU A 33 -41.02 -4.39 -63.16
CA LEU A 33 -41.36 -5.75 -63.56
C LEU A 33 -42.75 -5.81 -64.20
N GLU A 34 -43.72 -5.09 -63.61
CA GLU A 34 -45.07 -4.92 -64.18
C GLU A 34 -45.04 -4.16 -65.51
N ILE A 35 -44.23 -3.11 -65.64
CA ILE A 35 -44.06 -2.35 -66.90
C ILE A 35 -43.34 -3.19 -67.96
N LEU A 36 -42.33 -4.00 -67.60
CA LEU A 36 -41.64 -4.90 -68.53
C LEU A 36 -42.55 -6.04 -68.99
N CYS A 37 -43.33 -6.63 -68.08
CA CYS A 37 -44.41 -7.57 -68.40
C CYS A 37 -45.45 -6.91 -69.31
N GLY A 38 -45.87 -5.67 -69.00
CA GLY A 38 -46.80 -4.89 -69.81
C GLY A 38 -46.26 -4.57 -71.21
N CYS A 39 -44.97 -4.24 -71.33
CA CYS A 39 -44.32 -4.01 -72.62
C CYS A 39 -44.17 -5.31 -73.43
N LEU A 40 -43.84 -6.45 -72.79
CA LEU A 40 -43.83 -7.77 -73.43
C LEU A 40 -45.23 -8.16 -73.93
N ILE A 41 -46.27 -7.95 -73.12
CA ILE A 41 -47.67 -8.17 -73.50
C ILE A 41 -48.06 -7.25 -74.66
N MET A 42 -47.68 -5.98 -74.65
CA MET A 42 -47.94 -5.05 -75.76
C MET A 42 -47.15 -5.39 -77.03
N ILE A 43 -45.91 -5.89 -76.93
CA ILE A 43 -45.13 -6.36 -78.09
C ILE A 43 -45.78 -7.62 -78.68
N MET A 44 -46.26 -8.54 -77.85
CA MET A 44 -47.03 -9.71 -78.29
C MET A 44 -48.37 -9.29 -78.93
N GLN A 45 -49.08 -8.29 -78.37
CA GLN A 45 -50.31 -7.73 -78.93
C GLN A 45 -50.09 -6.90 -80.20
N ALA A 46 -48.97 -6.17 -80.32
CA ALA A 46 -48.60 -5.43 -81.51
C ALA A 46 -48.15 -6.37 -82.64
N GLY A 47 -47.47 -7.48 -82.33
CA GLY A 47 -47.21 -8.57 -83.28
C GLY A 47 -48.49 -9.22 -83.78
N PHE A 48 -49.50 -9.37 -82.91
CA PHE A 48 -50.84 -9.82 -83.30
C PHE A 48 -51.59 -8.75 -84.14
N ALA A 49 -51.51 -7.47 -83.77
CA ALA A 49 -52.14 -6.36 -84.48
C ALA A 49 -51.49 -6.04 -85.84
N LEU A 50 -50.19 -6.31 -86.02
CA LEU A 50 -49.51 -6.22 -87.33
C LEU A 50 -49.99 -7.29 -88.32
N SER A 51 -50.63 -8.37 -87.84
CA SER A 51 -51.31 -9.36 -88.69
C SER A 51 -52.72 -8.91 -89.13
N VAL A 52 -53.28 -7.88 -88.48
CA VAL A 52 -54.62 -7.32 -88.74
C VAL A 52 -54.47 -5.80 -88.92
N GLY A 53 -54.07 -5.38 -90.12
CA GLY A 53 -53.51 -4.05 -90.43
C GLY A 53 -54.35 -2.83 -90.05
N SER A 54 -54.29 -2.40 -88.79
CA SER A 54 -54.85 -1.13 -88.34
C SER A 54 -54.29 -0.66 -86.98
N VAL A 55 -53.03 -0.22 -86.90
CA VAL A 55 -52.53 0.62 -85.78
C VAL A 55 -51.46 1.61 -86.27
N ASN A 56 -51.53 2.86 -85.78
CA ASN A 56 -50.57 3.92 -86.05
C ASN A 56 -49.23 3.67 -85.32
N VAL A 57 -48.23 3.17 -86.06
CA VAL A 57 -46.94 2.65 -85.56
C VAL A 57 -46.10 3.70 -84.82
N THR A 58 -46.28 4.99 -85.12
CA THR A 58 -45.46 6.08 -84.55
C THR A 58 -45.75 6.33 -83.05
N ASN A 59 -47.01 6.20 -82.61
CA ASN A 59 -47.37 6.39 -81.20
C ASN A 59 -46.89 5.23 -80.32
N VAL A 60 -46.88 4.00 -80.86
CA VAL A 60 -46.39 2.81 -80.13
C VAL A 60 -44.88 2.91 -79.92
N TYR A 61 -44.12 3.34 -80.92
CA TYR A 61 -42.67 3.56 -80.80
C TYR A 61 -42.31 4.67 -79.80
N ALA A 62 -43.07 5.78 -79.78
CA ALA A 62 -42.83 6.88 -78.84
C ALA A 62 -43.07 6.44 -77.38
N ILE A 63 -44.11 5.64 -77.11
CA ILE A 63 -44.38 5.09 -75.78
C ILE A 63 -43.29 4.08 -75.38
N LEU A 64 -42.84 3.22 -76.31
CA LEU A 64 -41.75 2.27 -76.04
C LEU A 64 -40.45 2.99 -75.71
N LEU A 65 -40.07 4.02 -76.48
CA LEU A 65 -38.87 4.82 -76.23
C LEU A 65 -38.94 5.55 -74.89
N ASN A 66 -40.10 6.11 -74.53
CA ASN A 66 -40.26 6.81 -73.26
C ASN A 66 -40.15 5.83 -72.08
N ASN A 67 -40.71 4.62 -72.20
CA ASN A 67 -40.61 3.58 -71.19
C ASN A 67 -39.17 3.03 -71.07
N VAL A 68 -38.46 2.83 -72.19
CA VAL A 68 -37.04 2.44 -72.18
C VAL A 68 -36.17 3.53 -71.54
N MET A 69 -36.43 4.81 -71.82
CA MET A 69 -35.70 5.93 -71.20
C MET A 69 -35.95 6.02 -69.68
N VAL A 70 -37.16 5.72 -69.21
CA VAL A 70 -37.48 5.63 -67.77
C VAL A 70 -36.73 4.46 -67.12
N VAL A 71 -36.70 3.29 -67.76
CA VAL A 71 -35.93 2.12 -67.30
C VAL A 71 -34.44 2.44 -67.24
N CYS A 72 -33.86 3.05 -68.27
CA CYS A 72 -32.43 3.42 -68.28
C CYS A 72 -32.09 4.41 -67.15
N LYS A 73 -32.91 5.43 -66.91
CA LYS A 73 -32.71 6.38 -65.79
C LYS A 73 -32.82 5.72 -64.42
N SER A 74 -33.72 4.75 -64.27
CA SER A 74 -33.83 3.97 -63.04
C SER A 74 -32.60 3.08 -62.81
N ALA A 75 -32.06 2.46 -63.86
CA ALA A 75 -30.84 1.63 -63.80
C ALA A 75 -29.59 2.46 -63.47
N GLU A 76 -29.44 3.66 -64.05
CA GLU A 76 -28.35 4.61 -63.68
C GLU A 76 -28.43 5.00 -62.20
N SER A 77 -29.64 5.21 -61.69
CA SER A 77 -29.87 5.51 -60.27
C SER A 77 -29.49 4.31 -59.37
N CYS A 78 -29.76 3.06 -59.80
CA CYS A 78 -29.35 1.84 -59.09
C CYS A 78 -27.83 1.72 -58.99
N ILE A 79 -27.13 1.96 -60.10
CA ILE A 79 -25.67 1.88 -60.16
C ILE A 79 -25.05 2.93 -59.23
N SER A 80 -25.60 4.14 -59.20
CA SER A 80 -25.16 5.18 -58.26
C SER A 80 -25.40 4.81 -56.79
N ILE A 81 -26.53 4.17 -56.46
CA ILE A 81 -26.83 3.72 -55.10
C ILE A 81 -25.91 2.56 -54.70
N MET A 82 -25.71 1.57 -55.56
CA MET A 82 -24.79 0.45 -55.31
C MET A 82 -23.35 0.93 -55.11
N ALA A 83 -22.86 1.87 -55.93
CA ALA A 83 -21.54 2.48 -55.73
C ALA A 83 -21.45 3.25 -54.40
N THR A 84 -22.54 3.90 -53.97
CA THR A 84 -22.62 4.57 -52.67
C THR A 84 -22.60 3.57 -51.51
N LEU A 85 -23.30 2.45 -51.64
CA LEU A 85 -23.32 1.36 -50.66
C LEU A 85 -21.95 0.69 -50.52
N GLU A 86 -21.27 0.37 -51.62
CA GLU A 86 -19.90 -0.16 -51.61
C GLU A 86 -18.92 0.82 -50.94
N THR A 87 -19.09 2.12 -51.22
CA THR A 87 -18.28 3.17 -50.56
C THR A 87 -18.58 3.26 -49.06
N LEU A 88 -19.83 3.10 -48.65
CA LEU A 88 -20.24 3.14 -47.25
C LEU A 88 -19.73 1.91 -46.47
N ASP A 89 -19.84 0.72 -47.07
CA ASP A 89 -19.30 -0.53 -46.55
C ASP A 89 -17.79 -0.45 -46.36
N GLY A 90 -17.06 0.07 -47.36
CA GLY A 90 -15.63 0.34 -47.24
C GLY A 90 -15.27 1.31 -46.11
N ARG A 91 -16.10 2.34 -45.88
CA ARG A 91 -15.93 3.30 -44.76
C ARG A 91 -16.28 2.67 -43.40
N MET A 92 -17.27 1.80 -43.34
CA MET A 92 -17.62 1.05 -42.13
C MET A 92 -16.48 0.12 -41.73
N ASN A 93 -15.98 -0.70 -42.66
CA ASN A 93 -14.83 -1.59 -42.46
C ASN A 93 -13.58 -0.81 -42.00
N ALA A 94 -13.30 0.35 -42.62
CA ALA A 94 -12.19 1.21 -42.19
C ALA A 94 -12.40 1.81 -40.78
N THR A 95 -13.65 2.11 -40.41
CA THR A 95 -13.99 2.62 -39.07
C THR A 95 -13.87 1.53 -38.01
N GLU A 96 -14.33 0.31 -38.31
CA GLU A 96 -14.16 -0.86 -37.45
C GLU A 96 -12.68 -1.18 -37.23
N ALA A 97 -11.88 -1.17 -38.31
CA ALA A 97 -10.43 -1.36 -38.21
C ALA A 97 -9.76 -0.26 -37.35
N ALA A 98 -10.19 1.00 -37.49
CA ALA A 98 -9.67 2.09 -36.66
C ALA A 98 -10.09 1.97 -35.18
N ILE A 99 -11.32 1.53 -34.91
CA ILE A 99 -11.80 1.25 -33.55
C ILE A 99 -10.99 0.10 -32.93
N ALA A 100 -10.73 -0.96 -33.68
CA ALA A 100 -9.92 -2.09 -33.23
C ALA A 100 -8.47 -1.65 -32.91
N ASP A 101 -7.85 -0.82 -33.75
CA ASP A 101 -6.51 -0.26 -33.49
C ASP A 101 -6.50 0.65 -32.24
N ILE A 102 -7.52 1.50 -32.07
CA ILE A 102 -7.65 2.35 -30.88
C ILE A 102 -7.84 1.51 -29.62
N ASN A 103 -8.70 0.49 -29.65
CA ASN A 103 -8.92 -0.41 -28.52
C ASN A 103 -7.63 -1.15 -28.16
N GLY A 104 -6.91 -1.69 -29.15
CA GLY A 104 -5.61 -2.32 -28.91
C GLY A 104 -4.59 -1.37 -28.26
N LYS A 105 -4.53 -0.11 -28.67
CA LYS A 105 -3.67 0.91 -28.04
C LYS A 105 -4.11 1.25 -26.61
N LEU A 106 -5.42 1.32 -26.36
CA LEU A 106 -5.96 1.57 -25.03
C LEU A 106 -5.69 0.40 -24.08
N ASP A 107 -5.78 -0.84 -24.55
CA ASP A 107 -5.46 -2.04 -23.76
C ASP A 107 -3.98 -2.04 -23.34
N VAL A 108 -3.07 -1.77 -24.28
CA VAL A 108 -1.63 -1.64 -23.98
C VAL A 108 -1.38 -0.53 -22.95
N PHE A 109 -2.05 0.61 -23.08
CA PHE A 109 -1.93 1.72 -22.13
C PHE A 109 -2.47 1.34 -20.75
N ALA A 110 -3.61 0.63 -20.69
CA ALA A 110 -4.24 0.20 -19.46
C ALA A 110 -3.35 -0.79 -18.68
N VAL A 111 -2.79 -1.79 -19.36
CA VAL A 111 -1.83 -2.74 -18.80
C VAL A 111 -0.59 -2.00 -18.29
N SER A 112 0.00 -1.12 -19.12
CA SER A 112 1.21 -0.36 -18.74
C SER A 112 1.00 0.50 -17.48
N LEU A 113 -0.19 1.09 -17.31
CA LEU A 113 -0.52 1.85 -16.10
C LEU A 113 -0.68 0.97 -14.86
N ASN A 114 -1.30 -0.20 -15.00
CA ASN A 114 -1.41 -1.17 -13.90
C ASN A 114 -0.03 -1.69 -13.51
N THR A 115 0.81 -2.07 -14.48
CA THR A 115 2.21 -2.47 -14.25
C THR A 115 2.99 -1.38 -13.52
N LEU A 116 2.87 -0.12 -13.96
CA LEU A 116 3.54 1.01 -13.32
C LEU A 116 3.06 1.19 -11.87
N LEU A 117 1.75 1.09 -11.63
CA LEU A 117 1.18 1.18 -10.29
C LEU A 117 1.77 0.10 -9.37
N GLU A 118 1.73 -1.16 -9.80
CA GLU A 118 2.19 -2.31 -9.00
C GLU A 118 3.69 -2.24 -8.70
N ILE A 119 4.54 -1.91 -9.68
CA ILE A 119 5.99 -1.79 -9.48
C ILE A 119 6.31 -0.60 -8.57
N LEU A 120 5.71 0.56 -8.81
CA LEU A 120 5.98 1.77 -8.02
C LEU A 120 5.53 1.56 -6.57
N CYS A 121 4.32 1.05 -6.38
CA CYS A 121 3.81 0.78 -5.04
C CYS A 121 4.56 -0.37 -4.36
N GLY A 122 4.94 -1.43 -5.08
CA GLY A 122 5.80 -2.49 -4.56
C GLY A 122 7.14 -1.93 -4.06
N CYS A 123 7.78 -1.02 -4.81
CA CYS A 123 8.98 -0.31 -4.36
C CYS A 123 8.74 0.51 -3.08
N LEU A 124 7.64 1.26 -3.00
CA LEU A 124 7.29 2.05 -1.82
C LEU A 124 7.02 1.14 -0.60
N ILE A 125 6.35 0.00 -0.79
CA ILE A 125 6.14 -1.00 0.26
C ILE A 125 7.48 -1.59 0.71
N MET A 126 8.42 -1.87 -0.21
CA MET A 126 9.76 -2.32 0.17
C MET A 126 10.51 -1.28 1.02
N THR A 127 10.24 0.03 0.88
CA THR A 127 10.82 1.04 1.78
C THR A 127 10.34 0.92 3.22
N MET A 128 9.21 0.22 3.48
CA MET A 128 8.75 -0.08 4.84
C MET A 128 9.78 -0.87 5.63
N GLN A 129 10.63 -1.67 4.98
CA GLN A 129 11.75 -2.36 5.65
C GLN A 129 12.71 -1.39 6.33
N GLY A 130 13.02 -0.27 5.65
CA GLY A 130 13.78 0.82 6.27
C GLY A 130 13.01 1.49 7.42
N GLY A 131 11.70 1.62 7.27
CA GLY A 131 10.81 2.12 8.31
C GLY A 131 10.81 1.27 9.58
N PHE A 132 10.66 -0.06 9.45
CA PHE A 132 10.76 -1.03 10.54
C PHE A 132 12.12 -0.97 11.21
N ALA A 133 13.21 -0.99 10.43
CA ALA A 133 14.57 -0.90 10.95
C ALA A 133 14.78 0.35 11.83
N LEU A 134 14.35 1.53 11.35
CA LEU A 134 14.51 2.79 12.08
C LEU A 134 13.62 2.86 13.33
N LEU A 135 12.39 2.36 13.23
CA LEU A 135 11.47 2.31 14.36
C LEU A 135 11.98 1.36 15.45
N GLU A 136 12.45 0.17 15.08
CA GLU A 136 13.05 -0.81 15.99
C GLU A 136 14.30 -0.22 16.66
N VAL A 137 15.26 0.29 15.87
CA VAL A 137 16.50 0.90 16.39
C VAL A 137 16.20 2.05 17.36
N GLY A 138 15.23 2.91 17.05
CA GLY A 138 14.84 4.02 17.91
C GLY A 138 14.13 3.59 19.20
N SER A 139 13.62 2.37 19.26
CA SER A 139 12.78 1.85 20.35
C SER A 139 13.50 0.90 21.31
N VAL A 140 14.74 0.52 21.02
CA VAL A 140 15.52 -0.42 21.83
C VAL A 140 16.87 0.14 22.27
N LYS A 141 17.60 -0.63 23.08
CA LYS A 141 18.97 -0.30 23.51
C LYS A 141 19.97 -0.33 22.36
N VAL A 142 20.96 0.57 22.42
CA VAL A 142 22.06 0.71 21.44
C VAL A 142 22.82 -0.60 21.18
N SER A 143 22.96 -1.47 22.19
CA SER A 143 23.63 -2.78 22.06
C SER A 143 22.99 -3.70 21.01
N ASN A 144 21.72 -3.48 20.68
CA ASN A 144 20.96 -4.30 19.74
C ASN A 144 20.88 -3.73 18.32
N VAL A 145 21.39 -2.51 18.10
CA VAL A 145 21.25 -1.79 16.82
C VAL A 145 21.87 -2.56 15.66
N PHE A 146 23.09 -3.07 15.82
CA PHE A 146 23.73 -3.86 14.77
C PHE A 146 22.95 -5.13 14.42
N ALA A 147 22.39 -5.80 15.42
CA ALA A 147 21.59 -7.00 15.20
C ALA A 147 20.29 -6.67 14.44
N ILE A 148 19.61 -5.58 14.79
CA ILE A 148 18.38 -5.12 14.12
C ILE A 148 18.64 -4.77 12.67
N LEU A 149 19.67 -3.96 12.41
CA LEU A 149 20.01 -3.53 11.06
C LEU A 149 20.39 -4.73 10.18
N LEU A 150 21.21 -5.64 10.71
CA LEU A 150 21.59 -6.86 9.98
C LEU A 150 20.38 -7.75 9.71
N ASN A 151 19.51 -7.93 10.70
CA ASN A 151 18.28 -8.70 10.57
C ASN A 151 17.39 -8.13 9.45
N ASN A 152 17.12 -6.82 9.43
CA ASN A 152 16.30 -6.20 8.38
C ASN A 152 16.90 -6.38 6.97
N VAL A 153 18.23 -6.26 6.82
CA VAL A 153 18.89 -6.52 5.52
C VAL A 153 18.74 -7.99 5.12
N MET A 154 18.96 -8.91 6.07
CA MET A 154 18.86 -10.33 5.79
C MET A 154 17.44 -10.80 5.56
N ASP A 155 16.43 -10.13 6.12
CA ASP A 155 15.02 -10.41 5.84
C ASP A 155 14.72 -10.23 4.36
N VAL A 156 15.23 -9.15 3.76
CA VAL A 156 15.11 -8.93 2.32
C VAL A 156 15.87 -9.99 1.54
N CYS A 157 17.12 -10.30 1.90
CA CYS A 157 17.92 -11.28 1.16
C CYS A 157 17.31 -12.70 1.21
N VAL A 158 16.99 -13.19 2.40
CA VAL A 158 16.45 -14.54 2.62
C VAL A 158 15.00 -14.61 2.21
N GLY A 159 14.22 -13.56 2.49
CA GLY A 159 12.82 -13.45 2.10
C GLY A 159 12.66 -13.49 0.59
N THR A 160 13.47 -12.74 -0.17
CA THR A 160 13.45 -12.79 -1.64
C THR A 160 13.69 -14.21 -2.15
N VAL A 161 14.73 -14.88 -1.63
CA VAL A 161 15.08 -16.24 -2.05
C VAL A 161 13.99 -17.25 -1.67
N GLY A 162 13.44 -17.16 -0.46
CA GLY A 162 12.34 -18.02 0.00
C GLY A 162 11.07 -17.81 -0.83
N TYR A 163 10.74 -16.56 -1.16
CA TYR A 163 9.58 -16.23 -1.98
C TYR A 163 9.73 -16.70 -3.42
N PHE A 164 10.92 -16.52 -4.01
CA PHE A 164 11.26 -16.98 -5.35
C PHE A 164 11.10 -18.50 -5.49
N PHE A 165 11.73 -19.28 -4.59
CA PHE A 165 11.70 -20.73 -4.71
C PHE A 165 10.35 -21.33 -4.35
N PHE A 166 9.70 -20.81 -3.30
CA PHE A 166 8.52 -21.43 -2.71
C PHE A 166 7.35 -20.47 -2.56
N GLY A 167 7.57 -19.25 -2.06
CA GLY A 167 6.48 -18.39 -1.62
C GLY A 167 5.44 -18.07 -2.69
N TYR A 168 5.84 -17.66 -3.89
CA TYR A 168 4.84 -17.39 -4.95
C TYR A 168 4.07 -18.65 -5.34
N ALA A 169 4.75 -19.79 -5.45
CA ALA A 169 4.16 -21.08 -5.80
C ALA A 169 3.10 -21.51 -4.78
N VAL A 170 3.42 -21.35 -3.49
CA VAL A 170 2.50 -21.67 -2.39
C VAL A 170 1.33 -20.70 -2.34
N ALA A 171 1.57 -19.41 -2.59
CA ALA A 171 0.55 -18.35 -2.54
C ALA A 171 -0.44 -18.41 -3.71
N PHE A 172 0.05 -18.47 -4.95
CA PHE A 172 -0.79 -18.29 -6.15
C PHE A 172 -0.77 -19.48 -7.11
N GLY A 173 0.00 -20.53 -6.81
CA GLY A 173 -0.02 -21.75 -7.61
C GLY A 173 -1.41 -22.40 -7.62
N PRO A 174 -1.87 -22.90 -8.78
CA PRO A 174 -3.09 -23.71 -8.85
C PRO A 174 -3.08 -24.86 -7.84
N THR A 175 -4.25 -25.21 -7.31
CA THR A 175 -4.43 -26.35 -6.40
C THR A 175 -5.82 -26.94 -6.48
N THR A 176 -5.98 -28.18 -6.00
CA THR A 176 -7.28 -28.82 -5.78
C THR A 176 -7.58 -28.82 -4.28
N GLY A 177 -8.70 -28.23 -3.87
CA GLY A 177 -9.12 -28.17 -2.46
C GLY A 177 -8.67 -26.91 -1.70
N GLY A 178 -8.02 -25.96 -2.37
CA GLY A 178 -7.80 -24.59 -1.91
C GLY A 178 -6.89 -24.38 -0.70
N TYR A 179 -6.13 -25.41 -0.29
CA TYR A 179 -5.27 -25.32 0.88
C TYR A 179 -3.91 -24.66 0.61
N MET A 180 -3.18 -25.09 -0.42
CA MET A 180 -1.89 -24.46 -0.79
C MET A 180 -1.60 -24.69 -2.27
N GLY A 181 -0.94 -23.73 -2.91
CA GLY A 181 -0.51 -23.86 -4.29
C GLY A 181 0.61 -24.89 -4.47
N THR A 182 0.59 -25.58 -5.61
CA THR A 182 1.51 -26.70 -5.90
C THR A 182 2.31 -26.54 -7.20
N ASN A 183 2.27 -25.35 -7.79
CA ASN A 183 2.80 -25.05 -9.12
C ASN A 183 3.57 -23.73 -9.09
N HIS A 184 4.44 -23.51 -10.09
CA HIS A 184 5.30 -22.32 -10.22
C HIS A 184 6.45 -22.20 -9.20
N PHE A 185 6.93 -23.32 -8.65
CA PHE A 185 8.16 -23.33 -7.85
C PHE A 185 9.33 -22.75 -8.66
N ALA A 186 10.15 -21.91 -8.02
CA ALA A 186 11.21 -21.14 -8.68
C ALA A 186 10.72 -20.30 -9.88
N LEU A 187 9.46 -19.83 -9.82
CA LEU A 187 8.76 -19.09 -10.87
C LEU A 187 8.68 -19.84 -12.22
N THR A 188 8.77 -21.17 -12.21
CA THR A 188 8.70 -21.98 -13.43
C THR A 188 7.35 -21.76 -14.14
N ASN A 189 7.39 -21.54 -15.46
CA ASN A 189 6.22 -21.22 -16.30
C ASN A 189 5.54 -19.88 -15.98
N LEU A 190 6.27 -18.90 -15.41
CA LEU A 190 5.83 -17.51 -15.26
C LEU A 190 6.79 -16.59 -16.02
N GLU A 191 6.51 -16.38 -17.31
CA GLU A 191 7.42 -15.64 -18.21
C GLU A 191 6.84 -14.31 -18.69
N SER A 192 5.55 -14.03 -18.48
CA SER A 192 4.95 -12.77 -18.90
C SER A 192 5.34 -11.61 -17.99
N ASP A 193 5.46 -10.41 -18.56
CA ASP A 193 5.78 -9.18 -17.83
C ASP A 193 4.78 -8.91 -16.69
N ASP A 194 3.49 -9.15 -16.94
CA ASP A 194 2.43 -9.01 -15.94
C ASP A 194 2.59 -10.00 -14.79
N ALA A 195 2.96 -11.25 -15.08
CA ALA A 195 3.17 -12.26 -14.04
C ALA A 195 4.37 -11.89 -13.15
N LEU A 196 5.48 -11.47 -13.74
CA LEU A 196 6.66 -11.05 -12.98
C LEU A 196 6.40 -9.78 -12.16
N THR A 197 5.59 -8.87 -12.68
CA THR A 197 5.16 -7.67 -11.95
C THR A 197 4.34 -8.05 -10.73
N TYR A 198 3.37 -8.93 -10.89
CA TYR A 198 2.54 -9.41 -9.79
C TYR A 198 3.35 -10.21 -8.75
N VAL A 199 4.34 -11.01 -9.19
CA VAL A 199 5.29 -11.70 -8.30
C VAL A 199 6.01 -10.71 -7.40
N PHE A 200 6.59 -9.66 -7.97
CA PHE A 200 7.30 -8.63 -7.21
C PHE A 200 6.37 -7.87 -6.27
N PHE A 201 5.18 -7.50 -6.75
CA PHE A 201 4.18 -6.80 -5.96
C PHE A 201 3.80 -7.60 -4.71
N GLN A 202 3.46 -8.88 -4.87
CA GLN A 202 3.09 -9.76 -3.76
C GLN A 202 4.27 -10.11 -2.84
N TYR A 203 5.49 -10.18 -3.37
CA TYR A 203 6.69 -10.31 -2.54
C TYR A 203 6.82 -9.16 -1.53
N SER A 204 6.49 -7.93 -1.93
CA SER A 204 6.58 -6.77 -1.02
C SER A 204 5.68 -6.90 0.22
N PHE A 205 4.50 -7.52 0.07
CA PHE A 205 3.61 -7.85 1.20
C PHE A 205 4.18 -8.98 2.06
N ALA A 206 4.75 -10.01 1.43
CA ALA A 206 5.39 -11.12 2.13
C ALA A 206 6.57 -10.66 3.00
N ALA A 207 7.42 -9.78 2.45
CA ALA A 207 8.51 -9.17 3.21
C ALA A 207 7.99 -8.37 4.40
N THR A 208 6.87 -7.64 4.24
CA THR A 208 6.23 -6.89 5.32
C THR A 208 5.73 -7.81 6.43
N ALA A 209 5.08 -8.94 6.09
CA ALA A 209 4.56 -9.89 7.07
C ALA A 209 5.67 -10.53 7.92
N THR A 210 6.82 -10.84 7.33
CA THR A 210 7.96 -11.42 8.03
C THR A 210 8.68 -10.39 8.91
N ALA A 211 8.84 -9.15 8.43
CA ALA A 211 9.41 -8.04 9.20
C ALA A 211 8.64 -7.72 10.49
N ILE A 212 7.32 -7.99 10.54
CA ILE A 212 6.55 -7.84 11.78
C ILE A 212 7.14 -8.71 12.90
N VAL A 213 7.62 -9.91 12.60
CA VAL A 213 8.03 -10.89 13.62
C VAL A 213 9.28 -10.45 14.39
N SER A 214 10.19 -9.71 13.74
CA SER A 214 11.47 -9.29 14.35
C SER A 214 11.28 -8.39 15.56
N GLY A 215 10.32 -7.47 15.50
CA GLY A 215 10.07 -6.49 16.56
C GLY A 215 9.76 -7.13 17.92
N ALA A 216 8.89 -8.15 17.95
CA ALA A 216 8.55 -8.84 19.19
C ALA A 216 9.72 -9.70 19.73
N MET A 217 10.67 -10.08 18.89
CA MET A 217 11.74 -11.01 19.22
C MET A 217 13.12 -10.33 19.35
N VAL A 218 13.16 -9.01 19.22
CA VAL A 218 14.36 -8.19 19.23
C VAL A 218 15.15 -8.34 20.52
N GLY A 219 16.48 -8.26 20.41
CA GLY A 219 17.44 -8.37 21.51
C GLY A 219 17.59 -9.75 22.16
N ARG A 220 16.81 -10.75 21.74
CA ARG A 220 16.87 -12.13 22.28
C ARG A 220 17.12 -13.18 21.21
N THR A 221 16.95 -12.83 19.95
CA THR A 221 17.00 -13.77 18.83
C THR A 221 18.39 -13.87 18.25
N SER A 222 18.86 -15.09 18.01
CA SER A 222 20.11 -15.33 17.32
C SER A 222 19.94 -15.12 15.81
N TYR A 223 21.02 -14.72 15.15
CA TYR A 223 21.05 -14.57 13.69
C TYR A 223 20.66 -15.86 12.95
N HIS A 224 21.06 -17.04 13.45
CA HIS A 224 20.71 -18.32 12.82
C HIS A 224 19.21 -18.58 12.91
N GLY A 225 18.62 -18.32 14.08
CA GLY A 225 17.18 -18.42 14.29
C GLY A 225 16.44 -17.49 13.33
N TYR A 226 16.93 -16.25 13.22
CA TYR A 226 16.40 -15.22 12.31
C TYR A 226 16.31 -15.70 10.86
N LEU A 227 17.44 -16.10 10.27
CA LEU A 227 17.47 -16.55 8.87
C LEU A 227 16.52 -17.72 8.62
N ILE A 228 16.47 -18.68 9.53
CA ILE A 228 15.66 -19.90 9.34
C ILE A 228 14.17 -19.56 9.42
N TYR A 229 13.73 -18.84 10.46
CA TYR A 229 12.30 -18.54 10.57
C TYR A 229 11.86 -17.57 9.47
N SER A 230 12.67 -16.57 9.10
CA SER A 230 12.32 -15.63 8.02
C SER A 230 12.13 -16.36 6.70
N PHE A 231 13.01 -17.30 6.37
CA PHE A 231 12.85 -18.15 5.18
C PHE A 231 11.55 -18.95 5.21
N VAL A 232 11.23 -19.58 6.34
CA VAL A 232 10.04 -20.44 6.45
C VAL A 232 8.76 -19.63 6.45
N ILE A 233 8.74 -18.46 7.08
CA ILE A 233 7.56 -17.59 7.10
C ILE A 233 7.30 -17.04 5.69
N THR A 234 8.32 -16.46 5.04
CA THR A 234 8.18 -15.89 3.69
C THR A 234 7.98 -16.95 2.61
N GLY A 235 8.51 -18.17 2.79
CA GLY A 235 8.41 -19.25 1.82
C GLY A 235 7.16 -20.13 1.95
N PHE A 236 6.59 -20.25 3.15
CA PHE A 236 5.50 -21.22 3.42
C PHE A 236 4.37 -20.69 4.28
N VAL A 237 4.66 -20.10 5.46
CA VAL A 237 3.60 -19.74 6.42
C VAL A 237 2.71 -18.62 5.89
N TYR A 238 3.30 -17.47 5.58
CA TYR A 238 2.55 -16.33 5.04
C TYR A 238 1.95 -16.64 3.67
N PRO A 239 2.68 -17.23 2.70
CA PRO A 239 2.11 -17.65 1.43
C PRO A 239 0.90 -18.57 1.53
N THR A 240 0.86 -19.50 2.49
CA THR A 240 -0.31 -20.37 2.67
C THR A 240 -1.54 -19.55 3.10
N VAL A 241 -1.35 -18.56 3.97
CA VAL A 241 -2.43 -17.65 4.38
C VAL A 241 -2.91 -16.78 3.20
N VAL A 242 -1.98 -16.27 2.38
CA VAL A 242 -2.30 -15.58 1.13
C VAL A 242 -3.08 -16.48 0.20
N HIS A 243 -2.68 -17.75 0.07
CA HIS A 243 -3.37 -18.71 -0.78
C HIS A 243 -4.83 -18.87 -0.38
N TRP A 244 -5.13 -18.93 0.92
CA TRP A 244 -6.51 -19.07 1.38
C TRP A 244 -7.35 -17.86 1.01
N ALA A 245 -6.84 -16.67 1.28
CA ALA A 245 -7.62 -15.43 1.30
C ALA A 245 -7.61 -14.67 -0.03
N TRP A 246 -6.51 -14.70 -0.78
CA TRP A 246 -6.28 -13.83 -1.94
C TRP A 246 -5.99 -14.57 -3.24
N SER A 247 -5.77 -15.89 -3.21
CA SER A 247 -5.70 -16.68 -4.44
C SER A 247 -7.10 -16.98 -4.97
N ASP A 248 -7.28 -17.01 -6.28
CA ASP A 248 -8.52 -17.49 -6.91
C ASP A 248 -8.84 -18.96 -6.59
N TYR A 249 -7.82 -19.73 -6.18
CA TYR A 249 -7.97 -21.12 -5.77
C TYR A 249 -8.25 -21.27 -4.26
N GLY A 250 -8.16 -20.18 -3.50
CA GLY A 250 -8.23 -20.17 -2.04
C GLY A 250 -9.62 -20.48 -1.49
N TRP A 251 -9.68 -21.27 -0.43
CA TRP A 251 -10.97 -21.62 0.18
C TRP A 251 -11.66 -20.43 0.88
N LEU A 252 -10.91 -19.43 1.37
CA LEU A 252 -11.49 -18.20 1.94
C LEU A 252 -11.92 -17.21 0.85
N ASN A 253 -11.29 -17.24 -0.32
CA ASN A 253 -11.71 -16.48 -1.51
C ASN A 253 -12.79 -17.19 -2.34
N SER A 254 -13.12 -18.44 -2.00
CA SER A 254 -14.17 -19.19 -2.66
C SER A 254 -15.57 -18.79 -2.18
N ASP A 255 -16.60 -19.22 -2.92
CA ASP A 255 -17.99 -18.96 -2.56
C ASP A 255 -18.42 -19.69 -1.27
N LEU A 256 -18.34 -19.00 -0.14
CA LEU A 256 -18.75 -19.43 1.19
C LEU A 256 -20.18 -18.95 1.48
N TYR A 257 -21.16 -19.56 0.82
CA TYR A 257 -22.60 -19.25 0.95
C TYR A 257 -23.01 -17.89 0.35
N GLY A 258 -22.52 -17.56 -0.84
CA GLY A 258 -22.72 -16.29 -1.54
C GLY A 258 -21.77 -15.18 -1.08
N LEU A 259 -20.74 -15.52 -0.30
CA LEU A 259 -19.83 -14.58 0.37
C LEU A 259 -18.39 -15.05 0.24
N THR A 260 -17.45 -14.12 0.35
CA THR A 260 -16.01 -14.40 0.44
C THR A 260 -15.44 -13.73 1.68
N PHE A 261 -14.30 -14.21 2.17
CA PHE A 261 -13.59 -13.59 3.28
C PHE A 261 -13.17 -12.17 2.91
N GLN A 262 -13.62 -11.19 3.69
CA GLN A 262 -13.35 -9.79 3.43
C GLN A 262 -12.13 -9.32 4.22
N ASP A 263 -10.99 -9.23 3.53
CA ASP A 263 -9.77 -8.60 4.02
C ASP A 263 -9.05 -7.93 2.84
N PHE A 264 -9.31 -6.63 2.66
CA PHE A 264 -8.86 -5.91 1.48
C PHE A 264 -7.33 -5.88 1.36
N SER A 265 -6.62 -5.19 2.26
CA SER A 265 -5.15 -5.10 2.22
C SER A 265 -4.42 -5.86 3.31
N GLY A 266 -5.10 -6.57 4.21
CA GLY A 266 -4.44 -7.56 5.08
C GLY A 266 -4.43 -7.21 6.57
N SER A 267 -5.53 -6.76 7.16
CA SER A 267 -5.65 -6.73 8.64
C SER A 267 -5.50 -8.15 9.21
N GLY A 268 -6.05 -9.15 8.53
CA GLY A 268 -5.92 -10.57 8.88
C GLY A 268 -4.70 -11.22 8.24
N VAL A 269 -4.64 -11.20 6.91
CA VAL A 269 -3.66 -11.91 6.08
C VAL A 269 -2.22 -11.48 6.38
N VAL A 270 -1.98 -10.19 6.60
CA VAL A 270 -0.63 -9.65 6.86
C VAL A 270 -0.45 -9.41 8.35
N HIS A 271 -1.28 -8.57 8.96
CA HIS A 271 -1.04 -8.09 10.31
C HIS A 271 -1.42 -9.08 11.41
N ALA A 272 -2.59 -9.72 11.35
CA ALA A 272 -2.92 -10.77 12.31
C ALA A 272 -2.04 -12.01 12.13
N CYS A 273 -1.68 -12.37 10.87
CA CYS A 273 -0.71 -13.43 10.60
C CYS A 273 0.67 -13.11 11.21
N GLY A 274 1.30 -12.02 10.79
CA GLY A 274 2.61 -11.59 11.32
C GLY A 274 2.60 -11.37 12.83
N GLY A 275 1.55 -10.75 13.36
CA GLY A 275 1.36 -10.52 14.80
C GLY A 275 1.16 -11.82 15.60
N THR A 276 0.49 -12.83 15.03
CA THR A 276 0.37 -14.16 15.66
C THR A 276 1.73 -14.86 15.68
N ALA A 277 2.49 -14.80 14.58
CA ALA A 277 3.84 -15.34 14.52
C ALA A 277 4.75 -14.65 15.55
N ALA A 278 4.68 -13.33 15.64
CA ALA A 278 5.39 -12.52 16.63
C ALA A 278 5.04 -12.93 18.07
N LEU A 279 3.75 -13.14 18.37
CA LEU A 279 3.29 -13.61 19.67
C LEU A 279 3.86 -14.99 20.01
N MET A 280 3.85 -15.94 19.06
CA MET A 280 4.42 -17.27 19.28
C MET A 280 5.93 -17.21 19.53
N GLY A 281 6.65 -16.38 18.79
CA GLY A 281 8.08 -16.15 18.97
C GLY A 281 8.41 -15.57 20.35
N ALA A 282 7.69 -14.53 20.76
CA ALA A 282 7.83 -13.91 22.07
C ALA A 282 7.47 -14.87 23.21
N MET A 283 6.44 -15.72 23.03
CA MET A 283 6.06 -16.77 23.98
C MET A 283 7.14 -17.83 24.16
N VAL A 284 7.79 -18.27 23.08
CA VAL A 284 8.83 -19.30 23.14
C VAL A 284 10.11 -18.75 23.76
N LEU A 285 10.53 -17.54 23.39
CA LEU A 285 11.70 -16.88 24.00
C LEU A 285 11.46 -16.54 25.47
N GLY A 286 10.24 -16.10 25.81
CA GLY A 286 9.89 -15.55 27.12
C GLY A 286 10.60 -14.23 27.41
N ARG A 287 10.36 -13.67 28.60
CA ARG A 287 11.03 -12.45 29.09
C ARG A 287 12.56 -12.54 29.00
N ARG A 288 13.18 -11.39 28.74
CA ARG A 288 14.63 -11.19 28.85
C ARG A 288 15.07 -11.62 30.23
N LYS A 289 16.17 -12.37 30.29
CA LYS A 289 16.80 -12.67 31.56
C LYS A 289 17.55 -11.41 31.97
N LEU A 290 16.93 -10.55 32.76
CA LEU A 290 17.58 -9.45 33.49
C LEU A 290 17.41 -9.74 34.99
N ALA A 291 18.31 -9.22 35.83
CA ALA A 291 18.05 -9.25 37.26
C ALA A 291 16.79 -8.41 37.52
N LYS A 292 15.82 -8.98 38.26
CA LYS A 292 14.49 -8.38 38.48
C LYS A 292 14.54 -6.93 39.01
N GLU A 293 15.58 -6.59 39.77
CA GLU A 293 15.81 -5.24 40.31
C GLU A 293 16.42 -4.26 39.28
N VAL A 294 17.03 -4.77 38.21
CA VAL A 294 17.60 -3.99 37.10
C VAL A 294 16.56 -3.72 36.02
N GLU A 295 15.57 -4.60 35.91
CA GLU A 295 14.46 -4.53 34.95
C GLU A 295 13.62 -3.25 35.15
N ASP A 296 13.42 -2.82 36.39
CA ASP A 296 12.64 -1.61 36.75
C ASP A 296 13.37 -0.28 36.46
N HIS A 297 14.67 -0.31 36.15
CA HIS A 297 15.51 0.88 35.95
C HIS A 297 16.21 0.95 34.59
N ALA A 298 16.04 -0.06 33.74
CA ALA A 298 16.60 -0.07 32.40
C ALA A 298 15.76 0.79 31.45
N ILE A 299 15.94 2.12 31.50
CA ILE A 299 15.44 3.02 30.46
C ILE A 299 16.11 2.60 29.13
N PRO A 300 15.35 2.35 28.05
CA PRO A 300 15.93 2.18 26.73
C PRO A 300 16.73 3.45 26.38
N GLU A 301 18.02 3.32 26.10
CA GLU A 301 18.76 4.39 25.43
C GLU A 301 18.23 4.53 24.01
N SER A 302 17.25 5.42 23.85
CA SER A 302 16.39 5.50 22.68
C SER A 302 16.65 6.73 21.83
N ALA A 303 16.44 6.61 20.52
CA ALA A 303 16.54 7.70 19.57
C ALA A 303 15.14 8.10 19.04
N PRO A 304 14.42 9.05 19.69
CA PRO A 304 13.07 9.46 19.29
C PRO A 304 12.97 9.95 17.84
N ALA A 305 14.06 10.54 17.32
CA ALA A 305 14.15 10.96 15.93
C ALA A 305 14.06 9.77 14.96
N LEU A 306 14.67 8.62 15.30
CA LEU A 306 14.63 7.42 14.47
C LEU A 306 13.25 6.75 14.52
N VAL A 307 12.60 6.71 15.70
CA VAL A 307 11.20 6.26 15.83
C VAL A 307 10.29 7.09 14.92
N THR A 308 10.43 8.41 14.97
CA THR A 308 9.62 9.35 14.19
C THR A 308 9.89 9.24 12.70
N LEU A 309 11.16 9.12 12.29
CA LEU A 309 11.52 8.93 10.88
C LEU A 309 11.01 7.58 10.34
N GLY A 310 11.16 6.52 11.13
CA GLY A 310 10.63 5.19 10.81
C GLY A 310 9.12 5.24 10.58
N PHE A 311 8.39 5.92 11.46
CA PHE A 311 6.95 6.16 11.30
C PHE A 311 6.60 6.83 9.97
N PHE A 312 7.28 7.92 9.59
CA PHE A 312 6.95 8.61 8.34
C PHE A 312 7.22 7.76 7.10
N ILE A 313 8.29 6.95 7.11
CA ILE A 313 8.57 6.00 6.03
C ILE A 313 7.50 4.91 5.98
N LEU A 314 7.13 4.33 7.12
CA LEU A 314 6.05 3.36 7.21
C LEU A 314 4.71 3.95 6.74
N MET A 315 4.44 5.22 7.04
CA MET A 315 3.21 5.89 6.60
C MET A 315 3.14 6.00 5.06
N VAL A 316 4.23 6.41 4.40
CA VAL A 316 4.30 6.43 2.93
C VAL A 316 4.08 5.03 2.36
N GLY A 317 4.75 4.04 2.95
CA GLY A 317 4.57 2.64 2.59
C GLY A 317 3.12 2.16 2.74
N PHE A 318 2.44 2.49 3.84
CA PHE A 318 1.05 2.11 4.09
C PHE A 318 0.05 2.73 3.10
N LEU A 319 0.29 3.98 2.66
CA LEU A 319 -0.54 4.59 1.62
C LEU A 319 -0.43 3.82 0.30
N ALA A 320 0.78 3.40 -0.06
CA ALA A 320 1.02 2.55 -1.23
C ALA A 320 0.43 1.15 -1.02
N PHE A 321 0.69 0.52 0.13
CA PHE A 321 0.23 -0.81 0.52
C PHE A 321 -1.29 -0.94 0.37
N ASN A 322 -2.05 -0.08 1.06
CA ASN A 322 -3.49 -0.11 0.97
C ASN A 322 -3.96 0.30 -0.43
N GLY A 323 -3.47 1.43 -0.95
CA GLY A 323 -3.94 2.01 -2.21
C GLY A 323 -3.79 1.07 -3.41
N SER A 324 -2.63 0.43 -3.53
CA SER A 324 -2.31 -0.49 -4.64
C SER A 324 -2.97 -1.85 -4.56
N THR A 325 -3.53 -2.23 -3.40
CA THR A 325 -4.24 -3.51 -3.27
C THR A 325 -5.48 -3.59 -4.17
N GLN A 326 -5.96 -2.46 -4.71
CA GLN A 326 -6.97 -2.48 -5.78
C GLN A 326 -6.51 -3.27 -7.02
N GLY A 327 -5.19 -3.40 -7.26
CA GLY A 327 -4.59 -4.20 -8.34
C GLY A 327 -4.72 -3.61 -9.75
N ALA A 328 -5.56 -2.59 -9.94
CA ALA A 328 -5.73 -1.90 -11.21
C ALA A 328 -6.11 -0.44 -10.98
N ILE A 329 -5.87 0.41 -11.98
CA ILE A 329 -6.27 1.83 -11.99
C ILE A 329 -7.12 2.20 -13.22
N SER A 330 -6.99 1.42 -14.29
CA SER A 330 -7.50 1.78 -15.61
C SER A 330 -8.97 1.37 -15.85
N SER A 331 -9.53 0.47 -15.04
CA SER A 331 -10.93 0.05 -15.20
C SER A 331 -11.89 1.02 -14.52
N ARG A 332 -13.16 0.99 -14.95
CA ARG A 332 -14.19 1.88 -14.42
C ARG A 332 -14.40 1.62 -12.92
N GLY A 333 -14.08 2.62 -12.11
CA GLY A 333 -14.26 2.59 -10.65
C GLY A 333 -12.98 2.37 -9.85
N ASP A 334 -11.94 1.81 -10.47
CA ASP A 334 -10.67 1.47 -9.82
C ASP A 334 -9.98 2.69 -9.21
N SER A 335 -9.79 3.75 -10.01
CA SER A 335 -9.19 5.01 -9.54
C SER A 335 -9.95 5.63 -8.36
N GLY A 336 -11.28 5.49 -8.33
CA GLY A 336 -12.11 5.94 -7.21
C GLY A 336 -11.94 5.09 -5.95
N ALA A 337 -11.72 3.78 -6.10
CA ALA A 337 -11.40 2.88 -5.00
C ALA A 337 -10.01 3.20 -4.41
N ILE A 338 -8.99 3.36 -5.26
CA ILE A 338 -7.63 3.77 -4.84
C ILE A 338 -7.69 5.08 -4.05
N ALA A 339 -8.34 6.12 -4.61
CA ALA A 339 -8.42 7.43 -3.96
C ALA A 339 -9.10 7.37 -2.59
N ARG A 340 -10.17 6.58 -2.47
CA ARG A 340 -10.87 6.36 -1.20
C ARG A 340 -9.97 5.63 -0.20
N THR A 341 -9.33 4.56 -0.62
CA THR A 341 -8.45 3.75 0.21
C THR A 341 -7.31 4.58 0.79
N VAL A 342 -6.63 5.37 -0.03
CA VAL A 342 -5.53 6.26 0.41
C VAL A 342 -6.05 7.28 1.44
N MET A 343 -7.21 7.89 1.18
CA MET A 343 -7.83 8.84 2.12
C MET A 343 -8.21 8.18 3.45
N ASN A 344 -8.87 7.03 3.40
CA ASN A 344 -9.27 6.27 4.58
C ASN A 344 -8.06 5.81 5.40
N THR A 345 -6.97 5.43 4.74
CA THR A 345 -5.70 5.05 5.38
C THR A 345 -5.09 6.22 6.16
N GLY A 346 -5.04 7.42 5.56
CA GLY A 346 -4.56 8.63 6.23
C GLY A 346 -5.43 9.06 7.40
N LEU A 347 -6.76 8.99 7.25
CA LEU A 347 -7.70 9.30 8.33
C LEU A 347 -7.61 8.31 9.49
N ALA A 348 -7.47 7.01 9.20
CA ALA A 348 -7.31 5.99 10.23
C ALA A 348 -6.00 6.16 11.01
N CYS A 349 -4.91 6.50 10.31
CA CYS A 349 -3.63 6.86 10.96
C CYS A 349 -3.81 8.05 11.91
N ALA A 350 -4.35 9.17 11.41
CA ALA A 350 -4.50 10.39 12.20
C ALA A 350 -5.40 10.19 13.42
N SER A 351 -6.54 9.52 13.23
CA SER A 351 -7.47 9.22 14.34
C SER A 351 -6.88 8.24 15.35
N GLY A 352 -6.05 7.28 14.94
CA GLY A 352 -5.33 6.38 15.83
C GLY A 352 -4.35 7.12 16.74
N GLY A 353 -3.54 8.02 16.18
CA GLY A 353 -2.64 8.87 16.96
C GLY A 353 -3.37 9.79 17.95
N LEU A 354 -4.46 10.43 17.50
CA LEU A 354 -5.29 11.30 18.35
C LEU A 354 -5.99 10.53 19.47
N ALA A 355 -6.50 9.34 19.19
CA ALA A 355 -7.12 8.49 20.20
C ALA A 355 -6.10 8.03 21.25
N THR A 356 -4.87 7.72 20.81
CA THR A 356 -3.80 7.25 21.69
C THR A 356 -3.30 8.34 22.63
N ILE A 357 -3.02 9.55 22.12
CA ILE A 357 -2.59 10.65 22.98
C ILE A 357 -3.67 11.05 23.99
N LEU A 358 -4.95 10.95 23.59
CA LEU A 358 -6.07 11.15 24.50
C LEU A 358 -6.15 10.05 25.56
N PHE A 359 -5.99 8.78 25.15
CA PHE A 359 -5.94 7.63 26.06
C PHE A 359 -4.83 7.79 27.11
N GLU A 360 -3.61 8.11 26.68
CA GLU A 360 -2.45 8.35 27.55
C GLU A 360 -2.71 9.51 28.53
N ARG A 361 -3.31 10.60 28.05
CA ARG A 361 -3.67 11.73 28.91
C ARG A 361 -4.74 11.35 29.93
N LEU A 362 -5.72 10.54 29.56
CA LEU A 362 -6.82 10.19 30.46
C LEU A 362 -6.41 9.13 31.48
N VAL A 363 -5.66 8.11 31.06
CA VAL A 363 -5.30 6.93 31.87
C VAL A 363 -3.99 7.14 32.63
N HIS A 364 -2.92 7.57 31.96
CA HIS A 364 -1.57 7.71 32.56
C HIS A 364 -1.21 9.14 32.96
N LYS A 365 -2.03 10.14 32.57
CA LYS A 365 -1.83 11.57 32.84
C LYS A 365 -0.56 12.18 32.22
N LYS A 366 0.10 11.48 31.28
CA LYS A 366 1.31 11.92 30.56
C LYS A 366 0.96 12.50 29.18
N ILE A 367 1.81 13.37 28.62
CA ILE A 367 1.66 13.94 27.26
C ILE A 367 3.03 14.14 26.58
N ASN A 368 4.03 14.68 27.29
CA ASN A 368 5.32 15.05 26.71
C ASN A 368 6.45 14.18 27.29
N ASP A 369 6.44 12.89 26.93
CA ASP A 369 7.37 11.86 27.37
C ASP A 369 7.76 11.02 26.14
N TYR A 370 9.00 10.53 26.08
CA TYR A 370 9.47 9.60 25.05
C TYR A 370 8.54 8.39 24.91
N TYR A 371 8.10 7.81 26.03
CA TYR A 371 7.17 6.67 25.99
C TYR A 371 5.84 7.05 25.31
N VAL A 372 5.37 8.28 25.54
CA VAL A 372 4.16 8.80 24.90
C VAL A 372 4.37 8.98 23.39
N LEU A 373 5.56 9.40 22.95
CA LEU A 373 5.88 9.44 21.52
C LEU A 373 5.80 8.05 20.88
N CYS A 374 6.45 7.04 21.47
CA CYS A 374 6.44 5.68 20.96
C CYS A 374 5.03 5.09 20.89
N ILE A 375 4.26 5.22 21.97
CA ILE A 375 2.89 4.68 22.00
C ILE A 375 1.97 5.41 21.02
N VAL A 376 2.13 6.73 20.82
CA VAL A 376 1.36 7.50 19.82
C VAL A 376 1.72 7.10 18.40
N VAL A 377 3.01 6.91 18.10
CA VAL A 377 3.47 6.36 16.80
C VAL A 377 2.85 4.98 16.56
N ASN A 378 2.90 4.10 17.56
CA ASN A 378 2.27 2.78 17.50
C ASN A 378 0.75 2.87 17.35
N GLY A 379 0.11 3.85 17.98
CA GLY A 379 -1.31 4.15 17.84
C GLY A 379 -1.71 4.61 16.44
N CYS A 380 -0.89 5.43 15.79
CA CYS A 380 -1.05 5.77 14.37
C CYS A 380 -1.01 4.50 13.50
N LEU A 381 0.01 3.66 13.70
CA LEU A 381 0.18 2.41 12.95
C LEU A 381 -0.96 1.43 13.23
N ALA A 382 -1.39 1.28 14.47
CA ALA A 382 -2.52 0.44 14.88
C ALA A 382 -3.83 0.86 14.20
N GLY A 383 -4.08 2.17 14.12
CA GLY A 383 -5.23 2.70 13.38
C GLY A 383 -5.18 2.34 11.89
N THR A 384 -3.99 2.46 11.28
CA THR A 384 -3.76 2.05 9.89
C THR A 384 -3.94 0.55 9.67
N VAL A 385 -3.40 -0.28 10.56
CA VAL A 385 -3.55 -1.75 10.52
C VAL A 385 -5.03 -2.15 10.60
N ALA A 386 -5.81 -1.51 11.47
CA ALA A 386 -7.23 -1.83 11.64
C ALA A 386 -8.07 -1.51 10.40
N VAL A 387 -7.72 -0.47 9.63
CA VAL A 387 -8.50 -0.09 8.43
C VAL A 387 -8.17 -0.95 7.21
N CYS A 388 -7.05 -1.68 7.19
CA CYS A 388 -6.61 -2.49 6.05
C CYS A 388 -7.70 -3.46 5.53
N ALA A 389 -8.50 -4.07 6.40
CA ALA A 389 -9.58 -4.97 6.01
C ALA A 389 -10.66 -4.32 5.12
N SER A 390 -10.84 -3.01 5.22
CA SER A 390 -12.05 -2.33 4.74
C SER A 390 -11.81 -0.96 4.10
N ALA A 391 -10.55 -0.57 3.88
CA ALA A 391 -10.17 0.77 3.43
C ALA A 391 -10.85 1.20 2.11
N ASN A 392 -11.18 0.25 1.24
CA ASN A 392 -11.88 0.47 -0.04
C ASN A 392 -13.41 0.59 0.08
N VAL A 393 -14.02 0.10 1.16
CA VAL A 393 -15.49 -0.02 1.29
C VAL A 393 -16.11 0.87 2.38
N VAL A 394 -15.31 1.44 3.30
CA VAL A 394 -15.85 2.31 4.36
C VAL A 394 -15.96 3.77 3.94
N THR A 395 -16.82 4.50 4.64
CA THR A 395 -16.87 5.97 4.55
C THR A 395 -15.68 6.59 5.27
N ASN A 396 -15.37 7.86 4.97
CA ASN A 396 -14.31 8.61 5.67
C ASN A 396 -14.55 8.67 7.19
N TYR A 397 -15.81 8.79 7.62
CA TYR A 397 -16.17 8.74 9.04
C TYR A 397 -15.98 7.35 9.64
N GLY A 398 -16.31 6.30 8.86
CA GLY A 398 -16.03 4.92 9.24
C GLY A 398 -14.53 4.68 9.46
N ALA A 399 -13.68 5.20 8.58
CA ALA A 399 -12.23 5.10 8.70
C ALA A 399 -11.68 5.80 9.97
N LEU A 400 -12.20 6.98 10.32
CA LEU A 400 -11.85 7.66 11.58
C LEU A 400 -12.22 6.83 12.82
N LEU A 401 -13.40 6.21 12.81
CA LEU A 401 -13.85 5.36 13.93
C LEU A 401 -13.03 4.08 14.04
N ILE A 402 -12.75 3.42 12.92
CA ILE A 402 -11.91 2.21 12.88
C ILE A 402 -10.50 2.53 13.36
N GLY A 403 -9.91 3.64 12.89
CA GLY A 403 -8.58 4.07 13.32
C GLY A 403 -8.49 4.36 14.82
N ALA A 404 -9.42 5.18 15.34
CA ALA A 404 -9.48 5.50 16.76
C ALA A 404 -9.70 4.26 17.64
N SER A 405 -10.65 3.39 17.27
CA SER A 405 -10.94 2.17 18.04
C SER A 405 -9.81 1.15 17.96
N GLY A 406 -9.18 0.97 16.79
CA GLY A 406 -8.00 0.11 16.62
C GLY A 406 -6.83 0.52 17.51
N ALA A 407 -6.57 1.82 17.64
CA ALA A 407 -5.54 2.36 18.52
C ALA A 407 -5.86 2.17 20.01
N VAL A 408 -7.13 2.28 20.42
CA VAL A 408 -7.55 1.95 21.79
C VAL A 408 -7.37 0.45 22.06
N ILE A 409 -7.69 -0.42 21.12
CA ILE A 409 -7.45 -1.87 21.24
C ILE A 409 -5.95 -2.16 21.38
N HIS A 410 -5.09 -1.48 20.62
CA HIS A 410 -3.63 -1.53 20.79
C HIS A 410 -3.21 -1.18 22.23
N CYS A 411 -3.66 -0.04 22.76
CA CYS A 411 -3.32 0.38 24.12
C CYS A 411 -3.77 -0.64 25.19
N LEU A 412 -5.00 -1.15 25.06
CA LEU A 412 -5.54 -2.15 25.97
C LEU A 412 -4.78 -3.48 25.89
N TRP A 413 -4.38 -3.89 24.68
CA TRP A 413 -3.58 -5.10 24.47
C TRP A 413 -2.20 -4.95 25.10
N SER A 414 -1.48 -3.85 24.84
CA SER A 414 -0.15 -3.58 25.40
C SER A 414 -0.17 -3.67 26.94
N ILE A 415 -1.10 -2.96 27.58
CA ILE A 415 -1.29 -3.00 29.04
C ILE A 415 -1.58 -4.43 29.53
N SER A 416 -2.49 -5.13 28.83
CA SER A 416 -2.93 -6.46 29.26
C SER A 416 -1.80 -7.50 29.13
N LEU A 417 -1.06 -7.47 28.03
CA LEU A 417 0.06 -8.37 27.78
C LEU A 417 1.14 -8.20 28.84
N HIS A 418 1.56 -6.96 29.09
CA HIS A 418 2.60 -6.66 30.08
C HIS A 418 2.18 -7.00 31.52
N LYS A 419 0.93 -6.68 31.89
CA LYS A 419 0.44 -6.84 33.27
C LYS A 419 0.05 -8.26 33.63
N PHE A 420 -0.55 -9.01 32.71
CA PHE A 420 -1.16 -10.30 33.00
C PHE A 420 -0.39 -11.50 32.45
N THR A 421 0.64 -11.29 31.62
CA THR A 421 1.40 -12.38 31.02
C THR A 421 2.91 -12.23 31.24
N PRO A 422 3.66 -13.34 31.25
CA PRO A 422 5.12 -13.31 31.24
C PRO A 422 5.71 -13.09 29.84
N ILE A 423 4.89 -12.70 28.86
CA ILE A 423 5.34 -12.42 27.49
C ILE A 423 5.90 -11.02 27.48
N GLU A 424 7.01 -10.84 26.76
CA GLU A 424 7.62 -9.54 26.56
C GLU A 424 7.72 -9.25 25.07
N ASP A 425 7.16 -8.10 24.71
CA ASP A 425 7.06 -7.55 23.36
C ASP A 425 7.69 -6.14 23.37
N PRO A 426 9.00 -6.02 23.04
CA PRO A 426 9.78 -4.82 23.36
C PRO A 426 9.33 -3.53 22.66
N ILE A 427 8.67 -3.65 21.51
CA ILE A 427 8.23 -2.49 20.72
C ILE A 427 6.73 -2.53 20.39
N ASP A 428 5.95 -3.29 21.17
CA ASP A 428 4.50 -3.39 21.01
C ASP A 428 4.06 -4.02 19.68
N THR A 429 4.88 -4.88 19.07
CA THR A 429 4.61 -5.52 17.76
C THR A 429 3.27 -6.25 17.73
N THR A 430 3.01 -7.12 18.70
CA THR A 430 1.73 -7.85 18.79
C THR A 430 0.59 -6.89 19.06
N ALA A 431 0.85 -5.84 19.84
CA ALA A 431 -0.14 -4.82 20.18
C ALA A 431 -0.50 -3.94 18.97
N VAL A 432 0.41 -3.71 18.01
CA VAL A 432 0.20 -2.92 16.79
C VAL A 432 -0.38 -3.76 15.65
N HIS A 433 0.06 -5.02 15.51
CA HIS A 433 -0.31 -5.84 14.35
C HIS A 433 -1.39 -6.87 14.67
N LEU A 434 -1.26 -7.64 15.76
CA LEU A 434 -2.22 -8.70 16.07
C LEU A 434 -3.56 -8.11 16.52
N ALA A 435 -3.56 -7.31 17.59
CA ALA A 435 -4.80 -6.85 18.20
C ALA A 435 -5.62 -5.92 17.25
N PRO A 436 -5.02 -4.93 16.58
CA PRO A 436 -5.74 -4.08 15.64
C PRO A 436 -6.08 -4.83 14.34
N GLY A 437 -5.27 -5.82 13.93
CA GLY A 437 -5.57 -6.70 12.81
C GLY A 437 -6.83 -7.54 13.06
N MET A 438 -6.93 -8.16 14.24
CA MET A 438 -8.14 -8.86 14.71
C MET A 438 -9.35 -7.92 14.76
N TRP A 439 -9.16 -6.71 15.30
CA TRP A 439 -10.21 -5.70 15.37
C TRP A 439 -10.69 -5.27 13.99
N GLY A 440 -9.78 -5.05 13.04
CA GLY A 440 -10.10 -4.70 11.65
C GLY A 440 -10.99 -5.72 10.96
N ILE A 441 -10.66 -7.01 11.09
CA ILE A 441 -11.47 -8.10 10.53
C ILE A 441 -12.85 -8.17 11.20
N PHE A 442 -12.92 -7.95 12.51
CA PHE A 442 -14.18 -7.94 13.26
C PHE A 442 -15.07 -6.75 12.88
N ILE A 443 -14.52 -5.55 12.77
CA ILE A 443 -15.29 -4.32 12.57
C ILE A 443 -15.67 -4.08 11.10
N CYS A 444 -14.93 -4.66 10.16
CA CYS A 444 -15.16 -4.50 8.72
C CYS A 444 -16.60 -4.88 8.28
N PRO A 445 -17.16 -6.05 8.64
CA PRO A 445 -18.54 -6.42 8.31
C PRO A 445 -19.62 -5.51 8.91
N PHE A 446 -19.29 -4.69 9.91
CA PHE A 446 -20.21 -3.69 10.44
C PHE A 446 -20.19 -2.40 9.61
N MET A 447 -19.00 -2.01 9.15
CA MET A 447 -18.70 -0.66 8.68
C MET A 447 -18.68 -0.51 7.15
N ASP A 448 -18.74 -1.61 6.40
CA ASP A 448 -18.91 -1.59 4.95
C ASP A 448 -20.13 -0.73 4.58
N LYS A 449 -19.91 0.33 3.79
CA LYS A 449 -20.90 1.38 3.53
C LYS A 449 -22.10 0.91 2.69
N GLU A 450 -22.01 -0.25 2.06
CA GLU A 450 -23.05 -0.82 1.18
C GLU A 450 -23.63 -2.10 1.78
N LYS A 451 -22.78 -2.99 2.28
CA LYS A 451 -23.17 -4.33 2.75
C LYS A 451 -23.06 -4.52 4.26
N GLY A 452 -22.52 -3.54 4.98
CA GLY A 452 -22.25 -3.67 6.40
C GLY A 452 -23.51 -3.72 7.25
N ILE A 453 -23.43 -4.33 8.43
CA ILE A 453 -24.54 -4.49 9.38
C ILE A 453 -25.25 -3.15 9.67
N PHE A 454 -24.50 -2.04 9.71
CA PHE A 454 -25.05 -0.71 9.97
C PHE A 454 -25.71 -0.04 8.74
N TYR A 455 -25.48 -0.54 7.53
CA TYR A 455 -25.84 0.14 6.28
C TYR A 455 -26.72 -0.67 5.33
N CYS A 456 -26.73 -2.00 5.43
CA CYS A 456 -27.34 -2.92 4.47
C CYS A 456 -28.89 -2.92 4.41
N GLY A 457 -29.58 -2.11 5.22
CA GLY A 457 -31.04 -2.11 5.32
C GLY A 457 -31.60 -3.40 5.92
N TYR A 458 -32.92 -3.60 5.88
CA TYR A 458 -33.57 -4.79 6.45
C TYR A 458 -33.23 -6.06 5.66
N ASP A 459 -33.30 -5.98 4.32
CA ASP A 459 -33.12 -7.13 3.43
C ASP A 459 -31.68 -7.68 3.42
N GLY A 460 -30.68 -6.81 3.66
CA GLY A 460 -29.27 -7.18 3.68
C GLY A 460 -28.76 -7.77 5.00
N GLN A 461 -29.55 -7.72 6.08
CA GLN A 461 -29.08 -8.12 7.42
C GLN A 461 -28.55 -9.56 7.46
N SER A 462 -29.27 -10.51 6.86
CA SER A 462 -28.84 -11.92 6.88
C SER A 462 -27.46 -12.10 6.25
N ALA A 463 -27.20 -11.45 5.11
CA ALA A 463 -25.90 -11.52 4.44
C ALA A 463 -24.81 -10.83 5.26
N ALA A 464 -25.10 -9.67 5.87
CA ALA A 464 -24.14 -8.93 6.69
C ALA A 464 -23.71 -9.71 7.95
N TRP A 465 -24.64 -10.38 8.63
CA TRP A 465 -24.32 -11.24 9.77
C TRP A 465 -23.56 -12.51 9.36
N HIS A 466 -23.88 -13.10 8.20
CA HIS A 466 -23.08 -14.19 7.64
C HIS A 466 -21.67 -13.73 7.27
N GLN A 467 -21.51 -12.52 6.72
CA GLN A 467 -20.19 -11.95 6.43
C GLN A 467 -19.34 -11.82 7.70
N LEU A 468 -19.93 -11.41 8.82
CA LEU A 468 -19.24 -11.44 10.12
C LEU A 468 -18.78 -12.86 10.48
N GLY A 469 -19.64 -13.87 10.29
CA GLY A 469 -19.28 -15.28 10.50
C GLY A 469 -18.12 -15.74 9.63
N VAL A 470 -18.12 -15.41 8.33
CA VAL A 470 -17.05 -15.74 7.38
C VAL A 470 -15.73 -15.05 7.79
N ASN A 471 -15.79 -13.77 8.13
CA ASN A 471 -14.62 -13.00 8.58
C ASN A 471 -14.02 -13.56 9.87
N ILE A 472 -14.84 -13.89 10.86
CA ILE A 472 -14.35 -14.47 12.12
C ILE A 472 -13.83 -15.89 11.91
N GLY A 473 -14.51 -16.71 11.10
CA GLY A 473 -14.03 -18.04 10.73
C GLY A 473 -12.66 -18.00 10.04
N GLY A 474 -12.49 -17.08 9.07
CA GLY A 474 -11.22 -16.86 8.38
C GLY A 474 -10.12 -16.37 9.32
N LEU A 475 -10.40 -15.38 10.18
CA LEU A 475 -9.44 -14.90 11.18
C LEU A 475 -8.96 -16.02 12.11
N VAL A 476 -9.89 -16.83 12.62
CA VAL A 476 -9.56 -17.96 13.50
C VAL A 476 -8.71 -18.99 12.76
N ALA A 477 -9.02 -19.31 11.51
CA ALA A 477 -8.23 -20.23 10.71
C ALA A 477 -6.79 -19.72 10.49
N ILE A 478 -6.64 -18.45 10.11
CA ILE A 478 -5.34 -17.79 9.93
C ILE A 478 -4.54 -17.83 11.23
N MET A 479 -5.12 -17.41 12.35
CA MET A 479 -4.43 -17.39 13.64
C MET A 479 -4.08 -18.79 14.13
N ALA A 480 -4.98 -19.77 13.98
CA ALA A 480 -4.74 -21.14 14.42
C ALA A 480 -3.59 -21.78 13.63
N TYR A 481 -3.59 -21.63 12.30
CA TYR A 481 -2.54 -22.14 11.43
C TYR A 481 -1.20 -21.45 11.69
N THR A 482 -1.17 -20.12 11.62
CA THR A 482 0.05 -19.36 11.83
C THR A 482 0.60 -19.63 13.22
N GLY A 483 -0.25 -19.63 14.25
CA GLY A 483 0.13 -19.94 15.62
C GLY A 483 0.72 -21.35 15.76
N LEU A 484 0.03 -22.38 15.24
CA LEU A 484 0.50 -23.76 15.34
C LEU A 484 1.86 -23.98 14.66
N ILE A 485 2.01 -23.49 13.43
CA ILE A 485 3.21 -23.69 12.63
C ILE A 485 4.38 -22.90 13.21
N THR A 486 4.19 -21.62 13.50
CA THR A 486 5.27 -20.78 14.03
C THR A 486 5.68 -21.18 15.44
N PHE A 487 4.74 -21.54 16.33
CA PHE A 487 5.08 -22.10 17.64
C PHE A 487 5.93 -23.37 17.52
N SER A 488 5.58 -24.26 16.59
CA SER A 488 6.33 -25.49 16.32
C SER A 488 7.75 -25.18 15.84
N ILE A 489 7.90 -24.27 14.87
CA ILE A 489 9.20 -23.84 14.33
C ILE A 489 10.05 -23.24 15.45
N PHE A 490 9.53 -22.27 16.21
CA PHE A 490 10.28 -21.64 17.28
C PHE A 490 10.66 -22.64 18.38
N LYS A 491 9.79 -23.58 18.76
CA LYS A 491 10.13 -24.63 19.72
C LYS A 491 11.22 -25.57 19.21
N ILE A 492 11.22 -25.91 17.92
CA ILE A 492 12.27 -26.73 17.31
C ILE A 492 13.61 -25.96 17.34
N LEU A 493 13.61 -24.69 16.93
CA LEU A 493 14.80 -23.84 16.93
C LEU A 493 15.35 -23.60 18.35
N ASP A 494 14.47 -23.43 19.34
CA ASP A 494 14.85 -23.27 20.74
C ASP A 494 15.50 -24.55 21.29
N LYS A 495 14.90 -25.72 21.03
CA LYS A 495 15.48 -27.03 21.40
C LYS A 495 16.82 -27.29 20.70
N ALA A 496 16.97 -26.84 19.45
CA ALA A 496 18.22 -26.91 18.69
C ALA A 496 19.27 -25.90 19.17
N LYS A 497 18.95 -25.02 20.13
CA LYS A 497 19.81 -23.93 20.63
C LYS A 497 20.19 -22.93 19.53
N LEU A 498 19.34 -22.77 18.52
CA LEU A 498 19.51 -21.84 17.41
C LEU A 498 18.63 -20.59 17.57
N LEU A 499 17.58 -20.62 18.38
CA LEU A 499 16.66 -19.48 18.49
C LEU A 499 17.24 -18.33 19.32
N ARG A 500 17.82 -18.63 20.47
CA ARG A 500 18.20 -17.62 21.47
C ARG A 500 19.64 -17.14 21.29
N SER A 501 19.84 -15.82 21.34
CA SER A 501 21.15 -15.20 21.17
C SER A 501 22.08 -15.45 22.36
N THR A 502 23.37 -15.61 22.10
CA THR A 502 24.40 -15.59 23.15
C THR A 502 24.61 -14.19 23.71
N GLN A 503 24.32 -13.14 22.93
CA GLN A 503 24.48 -11.74 23.33
C GLN A 503 23.62 -11.41 24.57
N GLU A 504 22.41 -11.96 24.64
CA GLU A 504 21.50 -11.79 25.80
C GLU A 504 22.17 -12.23 27.12
N LYS A 505 23.05 -13.25 27.09
CA LYS A 505 23.76 -13.69 28.29
C LYS A 505 24.83 -12.69 28.73
N PHE A 506 25.53 -12.08 27.78
CA PHE A 506 26.53 -11.06 28.08
C PHE A 506 25.85 -9.80 28.62
N GLU A 507 24.75 -9.36 28.01
CA GLU A 507 23.95 -8.25 28.51
C GLU A 507 23.39 -8.51 29.92
N HIS A 508 22.95 -9.74 30.20
CA HIS A 508 22.53 -10.12 31.54
C HIS A 508 23.67 -10.01 32.56
N ALA A 509 24.84 -10.57 32.24
CA ALA A 509 26.00 -10.54 33.14
C ALA A 509 26.49 -9.10 33.39
N GLU A 510 26.49 -8.27 32.36
CA GLU A 510 26.83 -6.85 32.47
C GLU A 510 25.80 -6.08 33.30
N ALA A 511 24.50 -6.32 33.07
CA ALA A 511 23.42 -5.71 33.85
C ALA A 511 23.52 -6.06 35.35
N VAL A 512 23.84 -7.31 35.69
CA VAL A 512 24.07 -7.74 37.07
C VAL A 512 25.29 -7.03 37.66
N ARG A 513 26.42 -6.96 36.93
CA ARG A 513 27.63 -6.27 37.38
C ARG A 513 27.38 -4.79 37.69
N ILE A 514 26.69 -4.07 36.80
CA ILE A 514 26.37 -2.65 36.98
C ILE A 514 25.47 -2.46 38.21
N HIS A 515 24.49 -3.33 38.41
CA HIS A 515 23.63 -3.29 39.60
C HIS A 515 24.40 -3.48 40.90
N GLU A 516 25.29 -4.47 40.95
CA GLU A 516 26.16 -4.72 42.09
C GLU A 516 27.07 -3.51 42.38
N GLU A 517 27.60 -2.86 41.35
CA GLU A 517 28.38 -1.62 41.47
C GLU A 517 27.54 -0.45 42.03
N LEU A 518 26.30 -0.27 41.57
CA LEU A 518 25.39 0.76 42.07
C LEU A 518 25.00 0.53 43.53
N LEU A 519 24.69 -0.72 43.91
CA LEU A 519 24.42 -1.09 45.29
C LEU A 519 25.64 -0.84 46.18
N ALA A 520 26.85 -1.17 45.70
CA ALA A 520 28.08 -0.88 46.41
C ALA A 520 28.27 0.63 46.62
N GLN A 521 28.08 1.47 45.59
CA GLN A 521 28.16 2.93 45.71
C GLN A 521 27.15 3.51 46.70
N GLN A 522 25.90 3.03 46.70
CA GLN A 522 24.87 3.43 47.66
C GLN A 522 25.25 3.05 49.10
N SER A 523 25.84 1.86 49.30
CA SER A 523 26.31 1.42 50.61
C SER A 523 27.47 2.30 51.14
N HIS A 524 28.38 2.74 50.26
CA HIS A 524 29.47 3.64 50.62
C HIS A 524 28.99 5.07 50.92
N HIS A 525 27.99 5.59 50.21
CA HIS A 525 27.38 6.90 50.52
C HIS A 525 26.58 6.89 51.83
N GLY A 526 25.93 5.77 52.18
CA GLY A 526 25.27 5.59 53.48
C GLY A 526 26.26 5.65 54.66
N PHE A 527 27.46 5.10 54.49
CA PHE A 527 28.52 5.14 55.50
C PHE A 527 29.05 6.56 55.76
N PHE A 528 29.29 7.36 54.70
CA PHE A 528 29.73 8.76 54.87
C PHE A 528 28.63 9.66 55.42
N LYS A 529 27.36 9.43 55.07
CA LYS A 529 26.22 10.18 55.63
C LYS A 529 25.99 9.86 57.11
N ALA A 530 26.21 8.61 57.54
CA ALA A 530 26.15 8.23 58.95
C ALA A 530 27.30 8.81 59.80
N ILE A 531 28.48 9.02 59.20
CA ILE A 531 29.62 9.66 59.87
C ILE A 531 29.45 11.19 59.97
N MET A 532 28.82 11.83 58.97
CA MET A 532 28.65 13.29 58.93
C MET A 532 27.47 13.81 59.79
N VAL A 533 26.54 12.96 60.22
CA VAL A 533 25.35 13.37 61.01
C VAL A 533 25.63 13.47 62.52
N HIS A 534 26.84 13.15 63.00
CA HIS A 534 27.16 13.18 64.43
C HIS A 534 27.82 14.48 64.95
N HIS A 535 27.93 15.55 64.15
CA HIS A 535 28.65 16.77 64.58
C HIS A 535 28.03 18.09 64.10
N GLU A 536 26.73 18.32 64.33
CA GLU A 536 26.19 19.69 64.35
C GLU A 536 25.26 19.87 65.56
N PRO A 537 25.51 20.83 66.46
CA PRO A 537 24.54 21.22 67.47
C PRO A 537 23.43 22.07 66.81
N GLU A 538 22.17 21.75 67.11
CA GLU A 538 20.98 22.46 66.63
C GLU A 538 21.08 23.99 66.84
N PRO A 539 20.81 24.82 65.81
CA PRO A 539 20.54 26.23 66.03
C PRO A 539 19.06 26.46 66.34
N ALA A 540 18.84 27.29 67.37
CA ALA A 540 17.54 27.74 67.87
C ALA A 540 16.67 28.47 66.80
N PRO A 541 15.32 28.50 66.96
CA PRO A 541 14.41 28.93 65.91
C PRO A 541 14.39 30.46 65.75
N LYS A 542 14.48 30.95 64.50
CA LYS A 542 14.22 32.36 64.16
C LYS A 542 12.89 32.53 63.43
N LYS A 543 12.14 33.55 63.87
CA LYS A 543 10.82 33.98 63.38
C LYS A 543 10.89 34.67 62.01
N SER A 544 9.74 34.69 61.35
CA SER A 544 9.39 35.19 60.00
C SER A 544 9.75 36.64 59.68
N ALA A 545 9.97 36.92 58.38
CA ALA A 545 9.58 38.16 57.72
C ALA A 545 9.06 37.86 56.31
N SER A 546 7.90 38.42 56.01
CA SER A 546 7.05 38.24 54.84
C SER A 546 7.36 39.23 53.71
N SER A 547 6.92 38.87 52.51
CA SER A 547 6.35 39.75 51.47
C SER A 547 7.13 40.99 51.04
N GLU A 548 7.79 40.91 49.88
CA GLU A 548 7.66 41.87 48.78
C GLU A 548 8.42 41.33 47.55
N ILE A 549 8.06 41.84 46.36
CA ILE A 549 8.51 41.46 45.02
C ILE A 549 7.59 40.46 44.30
N SER A 550 6.53 41.05 43.75
CA SER A 550 5.68 40.52 42.68
C SER A 550 5.80 41.47 41.48
N LYS A 551 6.05 40.91 40.28
CA LYS A 551 5.62 41.34 38.93
C LYS A 551 6.16 42.63 38.27
N MET A 552 6.45 42.49 36.97
CA MET A 552 6.60 43.44 35.82
C MET A 552 7.98 43.25 35.15
N GLU A 553 8.16 43.00 33.84
CA GLU A 553 7.31 43.14 32.65
C GLU A 553 7.84 42.28 31.47
N LEU A 554 6.95 41.99 30.52
CA LEU A 554 7.21 41.51 29.14
C LEU A 554 7.68 42.71 28.26
N PHE A 555 8.53 42.49 27.24
CA PHE A 555 8.30 42.85 25.80
C PHE A 555 9.55 42.73 24.89
N PHE A 556 9.28 42.43 23.61
CA PHE A 556 10.13 42.30 22.42
C PHE A 556 10.98 43.53 22.03
N GLN A 557 12.13 43.35 21.35
CA GLN A 557 12.35 43.73 19.91
C GLN A 557 13.83 43.64 19.45
N HIS A 558 14.00 43.32 18.16
CA HIS A 558 15.23 43.36 17.34
C HIS A 558 15.90 44.74 17.25
N SER A 559 17.20 44.76 16.93
CA SER A 559 17.76 45.62 15.86
C SER A 559 19.22 45.28 15.52
N ASP A 560 19.50 45.28 14.22
CA ASP A 560 20.80 45.10 13.56
C ASP A 560 21.75 46.31 13.67
N SER A 561 23.02 46.01 13.38
CA SER A 561 23.97 46.75 12.53
C SER A 561 24.82 47.93 13.02
N GLU A 562 26.03 47.94 12.43
CA GLU A 562 27.00 49.02 12.18
C GLU A 562 28.20 49.21 13.14
N SER A 563 29.34 48.69 12.65
CA SER A 563 30.67 49.30 12.50
C SER A 563 31.05 50.51 13.36
N ASP A 564 32.21 50.42 14.03
CA ASP A 564 33.35 51.25 13.63
C ASP A 564 34.70 50.82 14.24
N GLN A 565 35.75 51.20 13.52
CA GLN A 565 37.14 50.80 13.67
C GLN A 565 37.90 51.51 14.82
N GLN A 566 39.10 50.94 15.09
CA GLN A 566 40.40 51.59 15.30
C GLN A 566 41.10 51.48 16.67
N GLN A 567 42.33 50.92 16.57
CA GLN A 567 43.59 51.29 17.24
C GLN A 567 43.75 50.94 18.74
N SER A 568 44.91 50.54 19.26
CA SER A 568 46.27 50.28 18.74
C SER A 568 47.14 49.67 19.86
N GLY A 569 48.29 49.08 19.49
CA GLY A 569 49.45 48.81 20.36
C GLY A 569 49.79 47.30 20.46
N GLY A 570 50.97 46.80 20.14
CA GLY A 570 52.21 47.40 19.65
C GLY A 570 53.26 46.31 19.41
N SER A 571 54.14 46.55 18.43
CA SER A 571 55.54 46.09 18.25
C SER A 571 55.95 44.64 18.56
N THR A 572 56.50 43.95 17.55
CA THR A 572 57.97 43.74 17.41
C THR A 572 58.33 43.30 15.99
N GLU A 573 59.52 43.73 15.58
CA GLU A 573 60.24 43.59 14.32
C GLU A 573 60.43 42.12 13.88
N ASP A 574 60.50 41.83 12.57
CA ASP A 574 61.80 41.71 11.88
C ASP A 574 61.70 41.24 10.41
N VAL A 575 62.58 41.82 9.59
CA VAL A 575 63.21 41.29 8.36
C VAL A 575 62.45 41.38 7.00
N HIS A 576 62.83 42.45 6.28
CA HIS A 576 63.07 42.59 4.82
C HIS A 576 63.64 41.31 4.18
N ASP A 577 63.48 40.96 2.90
CA ASP A 577 63.31 41.72 1.67
C ASP A 577 63.06 40.68 0.55
N GLY A 578 62.43 41.06 -0.56
CA GLY A 578 62.59 40.27 -1.78
C GLY A 578 61.49 40.32 -2.83
N GLN A 579 61.48 41.41 -3.60
CA GLN A 579 61.15 41.44 -5.04
C GLN A 579 59.68 41.26 -5.47
N GLN A 580 59.03 42.41 -5.55
CA GLN A 580 58.13 42.82 -6.64
C GLN A 580 58.87 42.94 -8.01
N PRO A 581 58.22 43.29 -9.13
CA PRO A 581 56.84 42.99 -9.58
C PRO A 581 56.77 42.74 -11.11
N SER A 582 55.55 42.59 -11.63
CA SER A 582 54.99 43.34 -12.79
C SER A 582 54.34 42.49 -13.90
N GLY A 583 53.27 43.06 -14.47
CA GLY A 583 52.80 42.73 -15.83
C GLY A 583 51.61 41.78 -15.88
N SER A 584 50.34 42.16 -15.67
CA SER A 584 49.51 43.09 -16.46
C SER A 584 48.82 42.43 -17.69
N ILE A 585 47.46 42.51 -17.69
CA ILE A 585 46.56 42.81 -18.82
C ILE A 585 45.92 41.62 -19.62
N ILE A 586 44.58 41.77 -19.81
CA ILE A 586 43.65 41.30 -20.88
C ILE A 586 42.82 40.02 -20.70
N LYS A 587 41.55 40.29 -20.38
CA LYS A 587 40.28 39.89 -21.03
C LYS A 587 40.20 38.59 -21.87
N ALA A 588 39.13 37.87 -21.50
CA ALA A 588 38.03 37.39 -22.35
C ALA A 588 38.10 36.01 -23.02
N SER A 589 36.99 35.31 -22.79
CA SER A 589 36.21 34.53 -23.76
C SER A 589 36.60 33.06 -23.99
N ALA A 590 35.80 32.21 -23.32
CA ALA A 590 35.13 31.02 -23.84
C ALA A 590 35.97 29.93 -24.52
N SER A 591 36.06 28.78 -23.86
CA SER A 591 35.59 27.49 -24.41
C SER A 591 35.67 26.39 -23.35
N ASP A 592 34.69 25.49 -23.44
CA ASP A 592 34.51 24.18 -22.82
C ASP A 592 35.71 23.56 -22.09
N GLN A 593 35.49 23.05 -20.88
CA GLN A 593 35.92 21.71 -20.41
C GLN A 593 35.13 21.31 -19.14
N GLN A 594 34.46 20.14 -19.16
CA GLN A 594 34.30 19.30 -17.97
C GLN A 594 35.70 18.84 -17.50
N PRO A 595 36.01 18.62 -16.20
CA PRO A 595 35.55 17.40 -15.52
C PRO A 595 35.42 17.42 -13.97
N SER A 596 34.77 16.37 -13.47
CA SER A 596 35.06 15.58 -12.25
C SER A 596 35.39 16.24 -10.90
N VAL A 597 34.58 15.83 -9.91
CA VAL A 597 34.96 15.35 -8.56
C VAL A 597 35.61 16.36 -7.60
N GLY A 598 34.83 16.76 -6.60
CA GLY A 598 35.31 17.35 -5.36
C GLY A 598 34.47 16.84 -4.19
N SER A 599 34.97 15.80 -3.53
CA SER A 599 34.52 15.26 -2.24
C SER A 599 34.47 16.38 -1.19
N THR A 600 33.33 16.51 -0.51
CA THR A 600 33.23 17.29 0.73
C THR A 600 32.92 16.32 1.87
N ASP A 601 33.93 16.11 2.71
CA ASP A 601 33.82 15.47 4.01
C ASP A 601 32.87 16.28 4.89
N PHE A 602 31.77 15.67 5.29
CA PHE A 602 30.90 16.18 6.35
C PHE A 602 31.26 15.48 7.66
N ILE A 603 31.95 16.22 8.52
CA ILE A 603 32.20 15.88 9.91
C ILE A 603 30.96 16.30 10.71
N PHE A 604 30.32 15.33 11.36
CA PHE A 604 29.22 15.55 12.30
C PHE A 604 29.76 15.97 13.68
N HIS A 605 29.08 16.93 14.29
CA HIS A 605 29.08 17.15 15.74
C HIS A 605 27.68 16.89 16.29
#